data_AF-A0A2G2YXR7-F1
#
_entry.id   AF-A0A2G2YXR7-F1
#
_cell.length_a   1.000
_cell.length_b   1.000
_cell.length_c   1.000
_cell.angle_alpha   90.00
_cell.angle_beta   90.00
_cell.angle_gamma   90.00
#
_symmetry.space_group_name_H-M   'P 1'
#
loop_
_entity.id
_entity.type
_entity.pdbx_description
1 polymer ?
#
loop_
_entity_poly.entity_id
_entity_poly.type
_entity_poly.pdbx_seq_one_letter_code
_entity_poly.pdbx_strand_id
1 'polypeptide(L)'
;MAASYEYEDGGYPQQGDSSGSYDPNFVPDSVKSFVVHLYRHIREKNVYEIHQMYESSFQTLSERMFKETPWPSVDAVSPYVDNDHVFCLLYREMWFRHLYARLSPTLRQRIDSWDNYCSLFQVVLHGVVNMQLPNQWLWDMVDEFVYQFQAFCQYRAKMKNKTAEEIALLKQYDQAWNVYGVLNFLQALVEKSTIIQILEREKEGVEEFTATDGYDYSGGSNVLKVLGYFSMIGLLRVHCLLGDYHTGLKCLRPIDITQQGVYTSVIGSHITTIYHYGFANLMLRRY
;
A
#
# COMPACT_ATOMS: atom_id res chain seq x y z
N MET A 1 -65.83 8.85 -38.94
CA MET A 1 -64.69 9.52 -38.26
C MET A 1 -65.20 9.88 -36.87
N ALA A 2 -64.70 9.39 -35.74
CA ALA A 2 -63.44 8.75 -35.39
C ALA A 2 -63.70 7.64 -34.36
N ALA A 3 -62.95 6.53 -34.45
CA ALA A 3 -62.97 5.45 -33.47
C ALA A 3 -62.00 5.79 -32.32
N SER A 4 -62.48 5.66 -31.10
CA SER A 4 -61.73 5.73 -29.85
C SER A 4 -60.82 4.50 -29.76
N TYR A 5 -59.51 4.70 -29.70
CA TYR A 5 -58.57 3.62 -29.43
C TYR A 5 -58.39 3.47 -27.91
N GLU A 6 -58.99 2.42 -27.35
CA GLU A 6 -58.66 1.88 -26.03
C GLU A 6 -57.26 1.25 -26.11
N TYR A 7 -56.33 1.71 -25.27
CA TYR A 7 -55.01 1.10 -25.11
C TYR A 7 -55.12 0.04 -24.00
N GLU A 8 -54.98 -1.24 -24.38
CA GLU A 8 -54.81 -2.37 -23.45
C GLU A 8 -53.45 -2.27 -22.73
N ASP A 9 -53.51 -2.30 -21.41
CA ASP A 9 -52.38 -2.36 -20.49
C ASP A 9 -51.73 -3.75 -20.53
N GLY A 10 -50.75 -3.92 -21.42
CA GLY A 10 -49.90 -5.10 -21.49
C GLY A 10 -48.82 -5.04 -20.42
N GLY A 11 -49.10 -5.59 -19.24
CA GLY A 11 -48.14 -5.77 -18.16
C GLY A 11 -46.94 -6.62 -18.57
N TYR A 12 -45.80 -5.96 -18.80
CA TYR A 12 -44.50 -6.64 -18.86
C TYR A 12 -44.12 -7.12 -17.45
N PRO A 13 -43.68 -8.38 -17.27
CA PRO A 13 -43.15 -8.82 -15.99
C PRO A 13 -41.91 -7.98 -15.68
N GLN A 14 -42.00 -7.21 -14.61
CA GLN A 14 -40.89 -6.50 -14.00
C GLN A 14 -39.85 -7.56 -13.62
N GLN A 15 -38.81 -7.72 -14.44
CA GLN A 15 -37.60 -8.43 -14.04
C GLN A 15 -37.07 -7.69 -12.82
N GLY A 16 -37.31 -8.27 -11.65
CA GLY A 16 -36.71 -7.83 -10.41
C GLY A 16 -35.20 -7.88 -10.58
N ASP A 17 -34.62 -6.70 -10.74
CA ASP A 17 -33.19 -6.48 -10.67
C ASP A 17 -32.75 -6.87 -9.26
N SER A 18 -32.40 -8.15 -9.11
CA SER A 18 -31.75 -8.68 -7.92
C SER A 18 -30.30 -8.24 -7.98
N SER A 19 -30.08 -6.94 -7.85
CA SER A 19 -28.79 -6.39 -7.47
C SER A 19 -28.47 -6.96 -6.10
N GLY A 20 -27.66 -8.03 -6.10
CA GLY A 20 -27.15 -8.63 -4.87
C GLY A 20 -26.46 -7.55 -4.07
N SER A 21 -27.15 -7.03 -3.06
CA SER A 21 -26.64 -6.00 -2.17
C SER A 21 -25.31 -6.51 -1.62
N TYR A 22 -24.23 -5.78 -1.91
CA TYR A 22 -22.92 -6.08 -1.35
C TYR A 22 -23.05 -6.06 0.18
N ASP A 23 -22.94 -7.23 0.80
CA ASP A 23 -22.87 -7.36 2.25
C ASP A 23 -21.40 -7.37 2.68
N PRO A 24 -20.89 -6.29 3.31
CA PRO A 24 -19.51 -6.22 3.77
C PRO A 24 -19.15 -7.25 4.85
N ASN A 25 -20.15 -7.89 5.45
CA ASN A 25 -20.00 -8.92 6.47
C ASN A 25 -19.99 -10.34 5.90
N PHE A 26 -20.37 -10.51 4.64
CA PHE A 26 -20.33 -11.81 3.99
C PHE A 26 -18.89 -12.16 3.58
N VAL A 27 -18.36 -13.25 4.12
CA VAL A 27 -17.02 -13.75 3.80
C VAL A 27 -17.17 -15.06 3.02
N PRO A 28 -16.86 -15.09 1.71
CA PRO A 28 -16.87 -16.32 0.93
C PRO A 28 -15.85 -17.34 1.45
N ASP A 29 -16.14 -18.64 1.29
CA ASP A 29 -15.25 -19.73 1.76
C ASP A 29 -13.84 -19.67 1.14
N SER A 30 -13.74 -19.20 -0.10
CA SER A 30 -12.46 -18.95 -0.79
C SER A 30 -11.64 -17.88 -0.08
N VAL A 31 -12.27 -16.78 0.36
CA VAL A 31 -11.62 -15.69 1.11
C VAL A 31 -11.28 -16.14 2.51
N LYS A 32 -12.18 -16.86 3.19
CA LYS A 32 -11.91 -17.43 4.52
C LYS A 32 -10.68 -18.35 4.48
N SER A 33 -10.65 -19.26 3.50
CA SER A 33 -9.51 -20.14 3.30
C SER A 33 -8.24 -19.34 3.03
N PHE A 34 -8.28 -18.38 2.10
CA PHE A 34 -7.14 -17.52 1.79
C PHE A 34 -6.60 -16.81 3.05
N VAL A 35 -7.47 -16.18 3.84
CA VAL A 35 -7.05 -15.44 5.03
C VAL A 35 -6.40 -16.34 6.08
N VAL A 36 -7.01 -17.49 6.39
CA VAL A 36 -6.48 -18.42 7.39
C VAL A 36 -5.09 -18.96 6.98
N HIS A 37 -4.91 -19.29 5.70
CA HIS A 37 -3.63 -19.76 5.19
C HIS A 37 -2.57 -18.64 5.21
N LEU A 38 -2.95 -17.41 4.81
CA LEU A 38 -2.04 -16.27 4.83
C LEU A 38 -1.58 -15.96 6.26
N TYR A 39 -2.51 -15.95 7.21
CA TYR A 39 -2.20 -15.73 8.63
C TYR A 39 -1.23 -16.78 9.16
N ARG A 40 -1.48 -18.06 8.85
CA ARG A 40 -0.60 -19.16 9.25
C ARG A 40 0.81 -19.00 8.68
N HIS A 41 0.95 -18.71 7.39
CA HIS A 41 2.27 -18.57 6.76
C HIS A 41 3.04 -17.34 7.23
N ILE A 42 2.36 -16.23 7.55
CA ILE A 42 2.99 -15.06 8.19
C ILE A 42 3.60 -15.43 9.55
N ARG A 43 2.88 -16.21 10.36
CA ARG A 43 3.38 -16.69 11.67
C ARG A 43 4.53 -17.70 11.53
N GLU A 44 4.47 -18.55 10.52
CA GLU A 44 5.52 -19.51 10.18
C GLU A 44 6.74 -18.86 9.49
N LYS A 45 6.66 -17.57 9.12
CA LYS A 45 7.66 -16.83 8.33
C LYS A 45 7.96 -17.49 6.99
N ASN A 46 6.97 -18.14 6.39
CA ASN A 46 7.11 -18.77 5.08
C ASN A 46 6.97 -17.73 3.96
N VAL A 47 8.05 -16.99 3.71
CA VAL A 47 8.09 -15.89 2.72
C VAL A 47 7.68 -16.35 1.32
N TYR A 48 8.06 -17.57 0.93
CA TYR A 48 7.73 -18.12 -0.39
C TYR A 48 6.21 -18.27 -0.58
N GLU A 49 5.53 -18.91 0.37
CA GLU A 49 4.07 -19.08 0.31
C GLU A 49 3.36 -17.72 0.45
N ILE A 50 3.83 -16.84 1.33
CA ILE A 50 3.26 -15.48 1.43
C ILE A 50 3.36 -14.75 0.09
N HIS A 51 4.49 -14.84 -0.60
CA HIS A 51 4.68 -14.23 -1.91
C HIS A 51 3.73 -14.81 -2.96
N GLN A 52 3.59 -16.14 -3.02
CA GLN A 52 2.66 -16.81 -3.95
C GLN A 52 1.20 -16.45 -3.66
N MET A 53 0.81 -16.41 -2.39
CA MET A 53 -0.52 -15.99 -1.99
C MET A 53 -0.80 -14.54 -2.37
N TYR A 54 0.17 -13.66 -2.16
CA TYR A 54 0.06 -12.24 -2.42
C TYR A 54 0.04 -11.89 -3.92
N GLU A 55 0.95 -12.45 -4.73
CA GLU A 55 1.05 -12.14 -6.16
C GLU A 55 0.02 -12.92 -7.00
N SER A 56 -0.22 -14.18 -6.69
CA SER A 56 -1.05 -15.04 -7.54
C SER A 56 -2.45 -15.21 -6.99
N SER A 57 -2.59 -15.69 -5.75
CA SER A 57 -3.89 -16.07 -5.19
C SER A 57 -4.79 -14.84 -4.96
N PHE A 58 -4.24 -13.77 -4.39
CA PHE A 58 -4.97 -12.53 -4.14
C PHE A 58 -5.44 -11.89 -5.44
N GLN A 59 -4.59 -11.82 -6.47
CA GLN A 59 -4.96 -11.27 -7.78
C GLN A 59 -6.05 -12.11 -8.45
N THR A 60 -5.90 -13.44 -8.45
CA THR A 60 -6.89 -14.36 -9.03
C THR A 60 -8.25 -14.24 -8.34
N LEU A 61 -8.29 -14.16 -7.00
CA LEU A 61 -9.53 -13.97 -6.25
C LEU A 61 -10.16 -12.60 -6.52
N SER A 62 -9.34 -11.55 -6.55
CA SER A 62 -9.76 -10.18 -6.87
C SER A 62 -10.39 -10.12 -8.26
N GLU A 63 -9.80 -10.80 -9.24
CA GLU A 63 -10.32 -10.91 -10.59
C GLU A 63 -11.60 -11.72 -10.71
N ARG A 64 -11.72 -12.83 -9.98
CA ARG A 64 -12.89 -13.70 -10.14
C ARG A 64 -14.11 -13.19 -9.39
N MET A 65 -13.93 -12.56 -8.23
CA MET A 65 -15.00 -12.30 -7.29
C MET A 65 -15.20 -10.83 -6.93
N PHE A 66 -14.17 -9.99 -7.08
CA PHE A 66 -14.14 -8.62 -6.56
C PHE A 66 -13.75 -7.60 -7.63
N LYS A 67 -14.22 -7.77 -8.88
CA LYS A 67 -13.91 -6.82 -9.97
C LYS A 67 -14.45 -5.42 -9.71
N GLU A 68 -15.71 -5.35 -9.28
CA GLU A 68 -16.46 -4.10 -9.08
C GLU A 68 -16.86 -3.88 -7.62
N THR A 69 -16.48 -4.81 -6.74
CA THR A 69 -16.77 -4.77 -5.32
C THR A 69 -15.48 -4.81 -4.50
N PRO A 70 -15.45 -4.21 -3.31
CA PRO A 70 -14.33 -4.37 -2.41
C PRO A 70 -14.32 -5.78 -1.80
N TRP A 71 -13.16 -6.18 -1.28
CA TRP A 71 -13.02 -7.40 -0.49
C TRP A 71 -13.85 -7.30 0.82
N PRO A 72 -14.14 -8.42 1.50
CA PRO A 72 -14.82 -8.39 2.79
C PRO A 72 -14.11 -7.51 3.82
N SER A 73 -14.90 -6.91 4.72
CA SER A 73 -14.37 -6.01 5.74
C SER A 73 -13.43 -6.72 6.72
N VAL A 74 -12.52 -5.97 7.33
CA VAL A 74 -11.58 -6.48 8.35
C VAL A 74 -12.36 -7.06 9.55
N ASP A 75 -13.45 -6.40 9.95
CA ASP A 75 -14.28 -6.80 11.08
C ASP A 75 -14.97 -8.16 10.85
N ALA A 76 -15.31 -8.47 9.60
CA ALA A 76 -15.88 -9.76 9.23
C ALA A 76 -14.84 -10.90 9.22
N VAL A 77 -13.57 -10.53 8.99
CA VAL A 77 -12.46 -11.47 8.77
C VAL A 77 -11.66 -11.72 10.06
N SER A 78 -11.60 -10.74 10.97
CA SER A 78 -10.83 -10.80 12.21
C SER A 78 -11.11 -12.03 13.10
N PRO A 79 -12.33 -12.60 13.19
CA PRO A 79 -12.57 -13.78 14.00
C PRO A 79 -11.87 -15.04 13.48
N TYR A 80 -11.47 -15.08 12.21
CA TYR A 80 -10.80 -16.23 11.61
C TYR A 80 -9.28 -16.24 11.83
N VAL A 81 -8.72 -15.18 12.41
CA VAL A 81 -7.27 -14.95 12.57
C VAL A 81 -6.92 -14.54 13.99
N ASP A 82 -7.61 -15.13 14.97
CA ASP A 82 -7.42 -14.88 16.40
C ASP A 82 -7.56 -13.40 16.81
N ASN A 83 -8.21 -12.57 16.00
CA ASN A 83 -8.25 -11.11 16.15
C ASN A 83 -6.84 -10.47 16.24
N ASP A 84 -5.85 -11.06 15.56
CA ASP A 84 -4.48 -10.56 15.53
C ASP A 84 -4.44 -9.16 14.92
N HIS A 85 -4.06 -8.17 15.74
CA HIS A 85 -4.07 -6.77 15.36
C HIS A 85 -3.13 -6.47 14.19
N VAL A 86 -1.93 -7.08 14.17
CA VAL A 86 -0.93 -6.84 13.12
C VAL A 86 -1.42 -7.42 11.80
N PHE A 87 -1.96 -8.63 11.82
CA PHE A 87 -2.55 -9.24 10.63
C PHE A 87 -3.74 -8.41 10.11
N CYS A 88 -4.60 -7.92 11.01
CA CYS A 88 -5.74 -7.09 10.61
C CYS A 88 -5.28 -5.80 9.89
N LEU A 89 -4.19 -5.16 10.34
CA LEU A 89 -3.60 -3.99 9.68
C LEU A 89 -3.04 -4.34 8.29
N LEU A 90 -2.37 -5.49 8.14
CA LEU A 90 -1.85 -5.98 6.86
C LEU A 90 -2.98 -6.32 5.88
N TYR A 91 -4.02 -6.99 6.35
CA TYR A 91 -5.19 -7.31 5.53
C TYR A 91 -5.91 -6.03 5.09
N ARG A 92 -6.06 -5.05 6.00
CA ARG A 92 -6.66 -3.75 5.67
C ARG A 92 -5.83 -2.96 4.67
N GLU A 93 -4.50 -3.06 4.74
CA GLU A 93 -3.58 -2.48 3.77
C GLU A 93 -3.80 -3.08 2.36
N MET A 94 -3.85 -4.41 2.25
CA MET A 94 -4.20 -5.11 0.99
C MET A 94 -5.58 -4.71 0.47
N TRP A 95 -6.55 -4.59 1.36
CA TRP A 95 -7.91 -4.17 1.04
C TRP A 95 -7.94 -2.76 0.43
N PHE A 96 -7.21 -1.80 1.02
CA PHE A 96 -7.11 -0.46 0.47
C PHE A 96 -6.39 -0.45 -0.87
N ARG A 97 -5.32 -1.24 -1.06
CA ARG A 97 -4.67 -1.34 -2.37
C ARG A 97 -5.60 -1.85 -3.47
N HIS A 98 -6.40 -2.87 -3.18
CA HIS A 98 -7.44 -3.32 -4.12
C HIS A 98 -8.43 -2.19 -4.45
N LEU A 99 -8.89 -1.47 -3.42
CA LEU A 99 -9.80 -0.33 -3.58
C LEU A 99 -9.21 0.74 -4.49
N TYR A 100 -7.93 1.11 -4.34
CA TYR A 100 -7.29 2.12 -5.19
C TYR A 100 -6.97 1.60 -6.60
N ALA A 101 -6.66 0.32 -6.75
CA ALA A 101 -6.33 -0.27 -8.05
C ALA A 101 -7.55 -0.45 -8.96
N ARG A 102 -8.72 -0.75 -8.40
CA ARG A 102 -9.91 -1.17 -9.17
C ARG A 102 -11.12 -0.27 -9.03
N LEU A 103 -11.22 0.45 -7.92
CA LEU A 103 -12.39 1.23 -7.57
C LEU A 103 -12.00 2.71 -7.40
N SER A 104 -12.99 3.54 -7.13
CA SER A 104 -12.77 4.96 -6.81
C SER A 104 -12.97 5.17 -5.31
N PRO A 105 -11.89 5.41 -4.54
CA PRO A 105 -12.01 5.56 -3.10
C PRO A 105 -12.69 6.89 -2.73
N THR A 106 -13.65 6.80 -1.82
CA THR A 106 -14.35 7.93 -1.21
C THR A 106 -13.42 8.72 -0.27
N LEU A 107 -13.79 9.96 0.08
CA LEU A 107 -13.01 10.76 1.03
C LEU A 107 -12.80 10.05 2.38
N ARG A 108 -13.85 9.41 2.91
CA ARG A 108 -13.77 8.65 4.17
C ARG A 108 -12.74 7.53 4.07
N GLN A 109 -12.80 6.72 3.00
CA GLN A 109 -11.85 5.63 2.77
C GLN A 109 -10.41 6.12 2.60
N ARG A 110 -10.20 7.31 2.01
CA ARG A 110 -8.86 7.92 1.91
C ARG A 110 -8.30 8.28 3.29
N ILE A 111 -9.14 8.77 4.19
CA ILE A 111 -8.77 9.08 5.58
C ILE A 111 -8.52 7.79 6.36
N ASP A 112 -9.43 6.81 6.25
CA ASP A 112 -9.28 5.52 6.93
C ASP A 112 -8.01 4.76 6.46
N SER A 113 -7.63 4.91 5.19
CA SER A 113 -6.38 4.37 4.65
C SER A 113 -5.15 5.03 5.27
N TRP A 114 -5.17 6.35 5.43
CA TRP A 114 -4.12 7.08 6.15
C TRP A 114 -3.93 6.56 7.57
N ASP A 115 -5.03 6.45 8.32
CA ASP A 115 -5.01 5.96 9.71
C ASP A 115 -4.48 4.52 9.80
N ASN A 116 -4.81 3.68 8.80
CA ASN A 116 -4.27 2.32 8.70
C ASN A 116 -2.75 2.31 8.50
N TYR A 117 -2.22 3.09 7.56
CA TYR A 117 -0.78 3.20 7.34
C TYR A 117 -0.06 3.77 8.56
N CYS A 118 -0.61 4.81 9.20
CA CYS A 118 -0.06 5.35 10.43
C CYS A 118 0.03 4.30 11.53
N SER A 119 -1.04 3.53 11.73
CA SER A 119 -1.08 2.45 12.73
C SER A 119 -0.08 1.34 12.40
N LEU A 120 -0.02 0.92 11.13
CA LEU A 120 0.91 -0.10 10.65
C LEU A 120 2.37 0.33 10.86
N PHE A 121 2.73 1.54 10.44
CA PHE A 121 4.09 2.05 10.62
C PHE A 121 4.42 2.27 12.09
N GLN A 122 3.48 2.72 12.93
CA GLN A 122 3.73 2.81 14.38
C GLN A 122 4.01 1.44 15.01
N VAL A 123 3.28 0.39 14.61
CA VAL A 123 3.55 -0.99 15.05
C VAL A 123 4.93 -1.44 14.59
N VAL A 124 5.35 -1.11 13.37
CA VAL A 124 6.69 -1.44 12.86
C VAL A 124 7.79 -0.65 13.59
N LEU A 125 7.54 0.62 13.93
CA LEU A 125 8.53 1.51 14.56
C LEU A 125 8.73 1.23 16.06
N HIS A 126 7.68 0.80 16.76
CA HIS A 126 7.70 0.60 18.22
C HIS A 126 7.60 -0.87 18.63
N GLY A 127 7.08 -1.74 17.77
CA GLY A 127 6.86 -3.15 18.06
C GLY A 127 8.02 -4.03 17.62
N VAL A 128 8.23 -5.12 18.36
CA VAL A 128 9.07 -6.23 17.90
C VAL A 128 8.23 -7.06 16.93
N VAL A 129 8.25 -6.66 15.66
CA VAL A 129 7.56 -7.38 14.59
C VAL A 129 8.30 -8.69 14.35
N ASN A 130 7.68 -9.82 14.73
CA ASN A 130 8.28 -11.14 14.61
C ASN A 130 7.76 -11.91 13.38
N MET A 131 7.80 -11.28 12.21
CA MET A 131 7.39 -11.88 10.94
C MET A 131 8.40 -11.56 9.84
N GLN A 132 8.37 -12.34 8.76
CA GLN A 132 9.06 -12.00 7.52
C GLN A 132 8.03 -11.85 6.40
N LEU A 133 8.16 -10.76 5.63
CA LEU A 133 7.26 -10.46 4.52
C LEU A 133 8.05 -10.38 3.21
N PRO A 134 7.45 -10.74 2.06
CA PRO A 134 8.09 -10.59 0.77
C PRO A 134 8.49 -9.13 0.49
N ASN A 135 9.69 -8.94 -0.05
CA ASN A 135 10.19 -7.61 -0.46
C ASN A 135 9.23 -6.89 -1.42
N GLN A 136 8.57 -7.63 -2.31
CA GLN A 136 7.54 -7.09 -3.20
C GLN A 136 6.41 -6.40 -2.42
N TRP A 137 5.85 -7.07 -1.41
CA TRP A 137 4.77 -6.50 -0.60
C TRP A 137 5.26 -5.30 0.24
N LEU A 138 6.47 -5.38 0.81
CA LEU A 138 7.06 -4.26 1.55
C LEU A 138 7.32 -3.03 0.66
N TRP A 139 7.76 -3.25 -0.58
CA TRP A 139 7.88 -2.19 -1.57
C TRP A 139 6.52 -1.58 -1.90
N ASP A 140 5.52 -2.42 -2.19
CA ASP A 140 4.18 -1.97 -2.55
C ASP A 140 3.54 -1.13 -1.44
N MET A 141 3.77 -1.46 -0.15
CA MET A 141 3.32 -0.63 0.96
C MET A 141 3.90 0.79 0.91
N VAL A 142 5.20 0.92 0.64
CA VAL A 142 5.86 2.25 0.58
C VAL A 142 5.45 2.99 -0.68
N ASP A 143 5.41 2.33 -1.83
CA ASP A 143 5.05 2.95 -3.10
C ASP A 143 3.59 3.40 -3.11
N GLU A 144 2.68 2.57 -2.58
CA GLU A 144 1.27 2.90 -2.40
C GLU A 144 1.11 4.06 -1.40
N PHE A 145 1.83 4.07 -0.28
CA PHE A 145 1.79 5.18 0.68
C PHE A 145 2.14 6.52 0.00
N VAL A 146 3.20 6.56 -0.81
CA VAL A 146 3.56 7.76 -1.57
C VAL A 146 2.56 8.07 -2.68
N TYR A 147 2.02 7.05 -3.34
CA TYR A 147 0.98 7.20 -4.36
C TYR A 147 -0.30 7.81 -3.80
N GLN A 148 -0.81 7.30 -2.67
CA GLN A 148 -2.03 7.81 -2.03
C GLN A 148 -1.86 9.25 -1.55
N PHE A 149 -0.68 9.60 -1.02
CA PHE A 149 -0.33 10.99 -0.73
C PHE A 149 -0.44 11.89 -1.96
N GLN A 150 0.19 11.49 -3.07
CA GLN A 150 0.14 12.23 -4.34
C GLN A 150 -1.30 12.33 -4.87
N ALA A 151 -2.05 11.22 -4.87
CA ALA A 151 -3.44 11.17 -5.30
C ALA A 151 -4.34 12.07 -4.44
N PHE A 152 -4.10 12.10 -3.12
CA PHE A 152 -4.84 12.97 -2.20
C PHE A 152 -4.50 14.45 -2.41
N CYS A 153 -3.24 14.80 -2.66
CA CYS A 153 -2.85 16.16 -3.05
C CYS A 153 -3.60 16.62 -4.31
N GLN A 154 -3.67 15.77 -5.34
CA GLN A 154 -4.41 16.05 -6.56
C GLN A 154 -5.92 16.18 -6.32
N TYR A 155 -6.49 15.29 -5.49
CA TYR A 155 -7.90 15.36 -5.10
C TYR A 155 -8.17 16.67 -4.35
N ARG A 156 -7.32 17.07 -3.39
CA ARG A 156 -7.41 18.35 -2.67
C ARG A 156 -7.39 19.53 -3.62
N ALA A 157 -6.48 19.58 -4.59
CA ALA A 157 -6.38 20.69 -5.54
C ALA A 157 -7.61 20.86 -6.46
N LYS A 158 -8.32 19.76 -6.78
CA LYS A 158 -9.52 19.79 -7.63
C LYS A 158 -10.77 20.18 -6.83
N MET A 159 -10.99 21.49 -6.63
CA MET A 159 -12.14 22.01 -5.87
C MET A 159 -13.44 22.17 -6.68
N LYS A 160 -13.37 22.18 -8.02
CA LYS A 160 -14.53 22.52 -8.89
C LYS A 160 -15.69 21.52 -8.84
N ASN A 161 -15.44 20.27 -8.41
CA ASN A 161 -16.43 19.19 -8.43
C ASN A 161 -16.81 18.72 -7.01
N LYS A 162 -16.48 19.47 -5.96
CA LYS A 162 -16.70 19.05 -4.58
C LYS A 162 -17.98 19.63 -3.99
N THR A 163 -18.69 18.80 -3.27
CA THR A 163 -19.85 19.18 -2.47
C THR A 163 -19.43 19.97 -1.22
N ALA A 164 -20.36 20.75 -0.65
CA ALA A 164 -20.11 21.51 0.57
C ALA A 164 -19.75 20.60 1.77
N GLU A 165 -20.33 19.39 1.81
CA GLU A 165 -20.06 18.37 2.83
C GLU A 165 -18.63 17.81 2.72
N GLU A 166 -18.17 17.50 1.50
CA GLU A 166 -16.78 17.08 1.27
C GLU A 166 -15.77 18.16 1.66
N ILE A 167 -16.09 19.43 1.41
CA ILE A 167 -15.25 20.57 1.79
C ILE A 167 -15.19 20.70 3.32
N ALA A 168 -16.31 20.48 4.03
CA ALA A 168 -16.34 20.49 5.49
C ALA A 168 -15.52 19.34 6.08
N LEU A 169 -15.65 18.13 5.53
CA LEU A 169 -14.85 16.97 5.93
C LEU A 169 -13.36 17.18 5.66
N LEU A 170 -12.98 17.75 4.51
CA LEU A 170 -11.58 18.07 4.21
C LEU A 170 -10.97 19.07 5.19
N LYS A 171 -11.76 20.02 5.68
CA LYS A 171 -11.31 20.95 6.74
C LYS A 171 -11.17 20.26 8.10
N GLN A 172 -12.07 19.32 8.40
CA GLN A 172 -12.01 18.55 9.65
C GLN A 172 -10.79 17.63 9.71
N TYR A 173 -10.44 17.00 8.58
CA TYR A 173 -9.33 16.04 8.48
C TYR A 173 -8.14 16.59 7.69
N ASP A 174 -7.77 17.86 7.91
CA ASP A 174 -6.68 18.52 7.18
C ASP A 174 -5.29 17.87 7.42
N GLN A 175 -5.17 17.11 8.52
CA GLN A 175 -3.95 16.40 8.87
C GLN A 175 -3.75 15.09 8.07
N ALA A 176 -4.80 14.53 7.48
CA ALA A 176 -4.67 13.32 6.67
C ALA A 176 -3.84 13.59 5.42
N TRP A 177 -2.87 12.70 5.13
CA TRP A 177 -1.97 12.81 3.98
C TRP A 177 -1.29 14.18 3.86
N ASN A 178 -0.94 14.81 4.99
CA ASN A 178 -0.17 16.04 4.96
C ASN A 178 1.31 15.75 4.61
N VAL A 179 2.00 16.71 4.01
CA VAL A 179 3.40 16.55 3.55
C VAL A 179 4.32 16.19 4.72
N TYR A 180 4.16 16.89 5.85
CA TYR A 180 4.99 16.70 7.03
C TYR A 180 4.84 15.31 7.65
N GLY A 181 3.62 14.78 7.72
CA GLY A 181 3.33 13.45 8.26
C GLY A 181 3.93 12.36 7.38
N VAL A 182 3.77 12.47 6.06
CA VAL A 182 4.37 11.51 5.10
C VAL A 182 5.90 11.51 5.23
N LEU A 183 6.53 12.69 5.23
CA LEU A 183 7.98 12.80 5.41
C LEU A 183 8.42 12.26 6.77
N ASN A 184 7.71 12.57 7.85
CA ASN A 184 8.05 12.12 9.20
C ASN A 184 7.99 10.60 9.33
N PHE A 185 6.97 9.94 8.77
CA PHE A 185 6.89 8.48 8.82
C PHE A 185 8.01 7.80 8.01
N LEU A 186 8.27 8.27 6.79
CA LEU A 186 9.35 7.72 5.97
C LEU A 186 10.72 7.94 6.64
N GLN A 187 10.97 9.14 7.17
CA GLN A 187 12.19 9.45 7.88
C GLN A 187 12.34 8.61 9.15
N ALA A 188 11.27 8.44 9.94
CA ALA A 188 11.29 7.60 11.13
C ALA A 188 11.61 6.13 10.80
N LEU A 189 11.09 5.60 9.69
CA LEU A 189 11.42 4.23 9.22
C LEU A 189 12.91 4.13 8.86
N VAL A 190 13.48 5.13 8.18
CA VAL A 190 14.91 5.16 7.87
C VAL A 190 15.77 5.22 9.15
N GLU A 191 15.41 6.09 10.10
CA GLU A 191 16.18 6.28 11.33
C GLU A 191 16.11 5.05 12.25
N LYS A 192 14.91 4.49 12.47
CA LYS A 192 14.71 3.34 13.35
C LYS A 192 15.24 2.03 12.77
N SER A 193 15.22 1.88 11.45
CA SER A 193 15.79 0.69 10.80
C SER A 193 17.31 0.63 10.87
N THR A 194 17.98 1.74 11.20
CA THR A 194 19.45 1.87 11.16
C THR A 194 20.05 1.53 9.78
N ILE A 195 19.23 1.58 8.72
CA ILE A 195 19.61 1.08 7.40
C ILE A 195 20.84 1.78 6.82
N ILE A 196 21.01 3.07 7.11
CA ILE A 196 22.20 3.83 6.66
C ILE A 196 23.47 3.21 7.26
N GLN A 197 23.46 2.86 8.55
CA GLN A 197 24.61 2.24 9.23
C GLN A 197 24.85 0.82 8.73
N ILE A 198 23.79 0.06 8.46
CA ILE A 198 23.87 -1.29 7.87
C ILE A 198 24.58 -1.22 6.51
N LEU A 199 24.16 -0.31 5.63
CA LEU A 199 24.76 -0.11 4.30
C LEU A 199 26.20 0.41 4.38
N GLU A 200 26.55 1.21 5.40
CA GLU A 200 27.93 1.64 5.64
C GLU A 200 28.82 0.48 6.07
N ARG A 201 28.37 -0.36 7.01
CA ARG A 201 29.09 -1.57 7.46
C ARG A 201 29.23 -2.63 6.37
N GLU A 202 28.26 -2.71 5.48
CA GLU A 202 28.34 -3.58 4.30
C GLU A 202 29.46 -3.14 3.34
N LYS A 203 29.68 -1.82 3.17
CA LYS A 203 30.83 -1.31 2.40
C LYS A 203 32.17 -1.64 3.06
N GLU A 204 32.19 -1.81 4.38
CA GLU A 204 33.35 -2.27 5.14
C GLU A 204 33.51 -3.81 5.13
N GLY A 205 32.55 -4.55 4.56
CA GLY A 205 32.54 -6.02 4.49
C GLY A 205 32.11 -6.72 5.77
N VAL A 206 31.45 -6.01 6.70
CA VAL A 206 31.06 -6.54 8.02
C VAL A 206 29.65 -7.12 8.04
N GLU A 207 28.77 -6.64 7.17
CA GLU A 207 27.38 -7.09 7.05
C GLU A 207 27.04 -7.45 5.60
N GLU A 208 26.13 -8.41 5.40
CA GLU A 208 25.70 -8.93 4.10
C GLU A 208 24.20 -8.64 3.86
N PHE A 209 23.79 -7.37 3.98
CA PHE A 209 22.39 -7.00 3.88
C PHE A 209 21.86 -7.08 2.45
N THR A 210 22.55 -6.51 1.48
CA THR A 210 22.13 -6.55 0.06
C THR A 210 22.31 -7.93 -0.55
N ALA A 211 23.34 -8.67 -0.15
CA ALA A 211 23.60 -10.04 -0.64
C ALA A 211 22.52 -11.04 -0.21
N THR A 212 21.80 -10.77 0.88
CA THR A 212 20.69 -11.59 1.39
C THR A 212 19.32 -11.05 1.00
N ASP A 213 19.26 -10.06 0.11
CA ASP A 213 18.03 -9.32 -0.22
C ASP A 213 17.32 -8.73 1.01
N GLY A 214 18.07 -8.47 2.08
CA GLY A 214 17.57 -7.97 3.36
C GLY A 214 16.85 -9.01 4.24
N TYR A 215 16.83 -10.29 3.84
CA TYR A 215 16.26 -11.36 4.65
C TYR A 215 17.22 -11.85 5.73
N ASP A 216 16.66 -12.12 6.90
CA ASP A 216 17.41 -12.68 8.02
C ASP A 216 17.19 -14.20 8.11
N TYR A 217 18.15 -14.96 7.60
CA TYR A 217 18.13 -16.43 7.65
C TYR A 217 18.38 -17.01 9.04
N SER A 218 18.75 -16.18 10.04
CA SER A 218 18.84 -16.59 11.45
C SER A 218 17.49 -16.57 12.17
N GLY A 219 16.42 -16.20 11.46
CA GLY A 219 15.05 -16.17 11.97
C GLY A 219 14.61 -14.82 12.52
N GLY A 220 15.37 -13.75 12.30
CA GLY A 220 14.93 -12.38 12.60
C GLY A 220 13.83 -11.88 11.65
N SER A 221 13.49 -10.60 11.75
CA SER A 221 12.52 -9.95 10.87
C SER A 221 13.23 -9.08 9.84
N ASN A 222 12.81 -9.17 8.57
CA ASN A 222 13.27 -8.29 7.50
C ASN A 222 12.47 -6.98 7.41
N VAL A 223 11.28 -6.93 8.01
CA VAL A 223 10.25 -5.91 7.78
C VAL A 223 10.78 -4.50 8.03
N LEU A 224 11.31 -4.20 9.21
CA LEU A 224 11.77 -2.84 9.54
C LEU A 224 12.97 -2.41 8.69
N LYS A 225 13.94 -3.31 8.48
CA LYS A 225 15.17 -3.02 7.70
C LYS A 225 14.84 -2.73 6.23
N VAL A 226 14.04 -3.59 5.62
CA VAL A 226 13.64 -3.47 4.21
C VAL A 226 12.67 -2.30 4.01
N LEU A 227 11.73 -2.05 4.93
CA LEU A 227 10.89 -0.85 4.87
C LEU A 227 11.71 0.43 5.00
N GLY A 228 12.73 0.47 5.88
CA GLY A 228 13.66 1.58 5.97
C GLY A 228 14.41 1.82 4.66
N TYR A 229 14.91 0.75 4.04
CA TYR A 229 15.56 0.82 2.73
C TYR A 229 14.64 1.38 1.64
N PHE A 230 13.42 0.84 1.49
CA PHE A 230 12.45 1.35 0.52
C PHE A 230 11.95 2.76 0.87
N SER A 231 11.92 3.14 2.14
CA SER A 231 11.58 4.50 2.57
C SER A 231 12.58 5.53 2.08
N MET A 232 13.87 5.19 1.88
CA MET A 232 14.83 6.09 1.25
C MET A 232 14.45 6.42 -0.20
N ILE A 233 13.95 5.42 -0.94
CA ILE A 233 13.46 5.59 -2.33
C ILE A 233 12.14 6.37 -2.32
N GLY A 234 11.25 6.08 -1.36
CA GLY A 234 10.03 6.84 -1.13
C GLY A 234 10.30 8.32 -0.83
N LEU A 235 11.29 8.62 0.01
CA LEU A 235 11.74 9.99 0.31
C LEU A 235 12.24 10.71 -0.96
N LEU A 236 13.06 10.05 -1.78
CA LEU A 236 13.48 10.60 -3.07
C LEU A 236 12.27 10.98 -3.93
N ARG A 237 11.28 10.08 -4.05
CA ARG A 237 10.05 10.34 -4.82
C ARG A 237 9.27 11.52 -4.26
N VAL A 238 9.06 11.60 -2.95
CA VAL A 238 8.36 12.72 -2.29
C VAL A 238 9.12 14.03 -2.50
N HIS A 239 10.44 14.05 -2.33
CA HIS A 239 11.25 15.25 -2.57
C HIS A 239 11.22 15.72 -4.02
N CYS A 240 11.21 14.79 -4.99
CA CYS A 240 11.01 15.11 -6.39
C CYS A 240 9.62 15.74 -6.67
N LEU A 241 8.57 15.27 -6.01
CA LEU A 241 7.22 15.86 -6.10
C LEU A 241 7.17 17.28 -5.51
N LEU A 242 7.95 17.55 -4.46
CA LEU A 242 8.04 18.87 -3.82
C LEU A 242 9.00 19.84 -4.55
N GLY A 243 9.80 19.33 -5.49
CA GLY A 243 10.81 20.12 -6.23
C GLY A 243 12.15 20.29 -5.51
N ASP A 244 12.38 19.61 -4.38
CA ASP A 244 13.67 19.62 -3.67
C ASP A 244 14.55 18.44 -4.09
N TYR A 245 15.14 18.54 -5.28
CA TYR A 245 15.98 17.49 -5.86
C TYR A 245 17.29 17.26 -5.09
N HIS A 246 17.80 18.30 -4.41
CA HIS A 246 19.04 18.19 -3.65
C HIS A 246 18.88 17.29 -2.43
N THR A 247 17.81 17.49 -1.66
CA THR A 247 17.53 16.65 -0.49
C THR A 247 17.17 15.23 -0.91
N GLY A 248 16.37 15.07 -1.97
CA GLY A 248 16.04 13.75 -2.52
C GLY A 248 17.28 12.91 -2.88
N LEU A 249 18.25 13.49 -3.57
CA LEU A 249 19.51 12.79 -3.90
C LEU A 249 20.38 12.51 -2.67
N LYS A 250 20.34 13.36 -1.64
CA LYS A 250 21.06 13.09 -0.38
C LYS A 250 20.49 11.89 0.33
N CYS A 251 19.16 11.72 0.36
CA CYS A 251 18.50 10.55 0.94
C CYS A 251 18.94 9.25 0.26
N LEU A 252 19.18 9.26 -1.06
CA LEU A 252 19.60 8.06 -1.80
C LEU A 252 21.12 7.78 -1.73
N ARG A 253 21.95 8.75 -1.30
CA ARG A 253 23.42 8.63 -1.30
C ARG A 253 23.99 7.35 -0.66
N PRO A 254 23.43 6.80 0.43
CA PRO A 254 23.96 5.57 1.02
C PRO A 254 23.81 4.35 0.10
N ILE A 255 22.78 4.33 -0.75
CA ILE A 255 22.51 3.24 -1.71
C ILE A 255 23.44 3.39 -2.91
N ASP A 256 24.21 2.33 -3.19
CA ASP A 256 25.00 2.25 -4.41
C ASP A 256 24.11 1.79 -5.58
N ILE A 257 23.77 2.73 -6.46
CA ILE A 257 22.92 2.49 -7.64
C ILE A 257 23.68 1.73 -8.74
N THR A 258 25.01 1.63 -8.64
CA THR A 258 25.84 0.92 -9.63
C THR A 258 25.92 -0.58 -9.38
N GLN A 259 25.55 -1.02 -8.17
CA GLN A 259 25.60 -2.42 -7.76
C GLN A 259 24.20 -3.00 -7.61
N GLN A 260 24.10 -4.33 -7.68
CA GLN A 260 22.85 -5.00 -7.31
C GLN A 260 22.60 -4.82 -5.82
N GLY A 261 21.38 -4.44 -5.47
CA GLY A 261 20.94 -4.28 -4.08
C GLY A 261 19.48 -4.62 -3.91
N VAL A 262 18.94 -4.45 -2.71
CA VAL A 262 17.53 -4.79 -2.40
C VAL A 262 16.54 -4.09 -3.35
N TYR A 263 16.86 -2.87 -3.83
CA TYR A 263 16.03 -2.17 -4.84
C TYR A 263 15.93 -2.92 -6.18
N THR A 264 16.91 -3.77 -6.52
CA THR A 264 16.89 -4.59 -7.73
C THR A 264 16.10 -5.88 -7.57
N SER A 265 15.82 -6.31 -6.34
CA SER A 265 14.99 -7.50 -6.06
C SER A 265 13.53 -7.32 -6.50
N VAL A 266 13.07 -6.07 -6.58
CA VAL A 266 11.71 -5.72 -7.01
C VAL A 266 11.78 -4.79 -8.22
N ILE A 267 11.20 -5.21 -9.34
CA ILE A 267 11.25 -4.47 -10.61
C ILE A 267 10.68 -3.05 -10.46
N GLY A 268 9.57 -2.91 -9.74
CA GLY A 268 8.94 -1.61 -9.48
C GLY A 268 9.85 -0.64 -8.69
N SER A 269 10.60 -1.17 -7.73
CA SER A 269 11.58 -0.40 -6.94
C SER A 269 12.75 0.04 -7.80
N HIS A 270 13.26 -0.86 -8.64
CA HIS A 270 14.34 -0.56 -9.58
C HIS A 270 13.97 0.57 -10.54
N ILE A 271 12.83 0.44 -11.23
CA ILE A 271 12.36 1.45 -12.19
C ILE A 271 12.14 2.80 -11.49
N THR A 272 11.47 2.81 -10.34
CA THR A 272 11.18 4.04 -9.59
C THR A 272 12.45 4.74 -9.14
N THR A 273 13.45 3.98 -8.67
CA THR A 273 14.74 4.51 -8.23
C THR A 273 15.49 5.17 -9.39
N ILE A 274 15.67 4.45 -10.49
CA ILE A 274 16.41 4.96 -11.66
C ILE A 274 15.69 6.17 -12.27
N TYR A 275 14.36 6.12 -12.38
CA TYR A 275 13.57 7.23 -12.91
C TYR A 275 13.72 8.50 -12.07
N HIS A 276 13.48 8.44 -10.76
CA HIS A 276 13.54 9.63 -9.91
C HIS A 276 14.98 10.12 -9.71
N TYR A 277 15.96 9.21 -9.67
CA TYR A 277 17.37 9.57 -9.62
C TYR A 277 17.80 10.31 -10.89
N GLY A 278 17.45 9.78 -12.06
CA GLY A 278 17.73 10.43 -13.35
C GLY A 278 17.00 11.78 -13.47
N PHE A 279 15.72 11.83 -13.09
CA PHE A 279 14.94 13.06 -13.08
C PHE A 279 15.55 14.14 -12.18
N ALA A 280 15.93 13.79 -10.95
CA ALA A 280 16.57 14.72 -10.03
C ALA A 280 17.91 15.25 -10.57
N ASN A 281 18.74 14.38 -11.17
CA ASN A 281 20.00 14.81 -11.80
C ASN A 281 19.76 15.72 -13.00
N LEU A 282 18.77 15.42 -13.84
CA LEU A 282 18.37 16.26 -14.96
C LEU A 282 17.94 17.66 -14.49
N MET A 283 17.10 17.73 -13.46
CA MET A 283 16.63 19.00 -12.90
C MET A 283 17.76 19.82 -12.24
N LEU A 284 18.79 19.14 -11.74
CA LEU A 284 20.03 19.76 -11.25
C LEU A 284 21.09 20.02 -12.34
N ARG A 285 20.77 19.74 -13.61
CA ARG A 285 21.67 19.90 -14.77
C ARG A 285 22.97 19.09 -14.67
N ARG A 286 22.88 17.90 -14.10
CA ARG A 286 23.96 16.89 -14.05
C ARG A 286 23.66 15.84 -15.12
N TYR A 287 24.21 16.04 -16.32
CA TYR A 287 24.03 15.16 -17.47
C TYR A 287 25.03 14.01 -17.46
#